data_AF-A0A534WXI5-F1
#
_entry.id   AF-A0A534WXI5-F1
#
_cell.length_a   1.000
_cell.length_b   1.000
_cell.length_c   1.000
_cell.angle_alpha   90.00
_cell.angle_beta   90.00
_cell.angle_gamma   90.00
#
_symmetry.space_group_name_H-M   'P 1'
#
loop_
_entity.id
_entity.type
_entity.pdbx_description
1 polymer ?
#
loop_
_entity_poly.entity_id
_entity_poly.type
_entity_poly.pdbx_seq_one_letter_code
_entity_poly.pdbx_strand_id
1 'polypeptide(L)'
;MRKLVPAIRAARIQVVIVPHHRWREGDYVGWKHVNPTQVVSNQAQAFAAGTWDGEFHPEFGPRDGDVVVLEHWAQSGFANTDLDAQLTQRGIEKIYLLAELTVWPGFVEEVKAILKEALIPTLREPGRPPVCR
;
A
#
# COMPACT_ATOMS: atom_id res chain seq x y z
N MET A 1 -4.61 12.56 -0.99
CA MET A 1 -5.22 11.57 -1.90
C MET A 1 -6.21 12.17 -2.91
N ARG A 2 -7.24 12.93 -2.49
CA ARG A 2 -8.32 13.50 -3.35
C ARG A 2 -7.91 14.18 -4.65
N LYS A 3 -6.83 14.98 -4.67
CA LYS A 3 -6.32 15.62 -5.91
C LYS A 3 -5.36 14.74 -6.70
N LEU A 4 -4.64 13.86 -6.01
CA LEU A 4 -3.49 13.16 -6.56
C LEU A 4 -3.89 11.89 -7.31
N VAL A 5 -4.83 11.10 -6.77
CA VAL A 5 -5.33 9.90 -7.43
C VAL A 5 -5.97 10.22 -8.80
N PRO A 6 -6.85 11.24 -8.94
CA PRO A 6 -7.35 11.64 -10.25
C PRO A 6 -6.25 12.08 -11.22
N ALA A 7 -5.23 12.81 -10.75
CA ALA A 7 -4.13 13.27 -11.59
C ALA A 7 -3.26 12.11 -12.09
N ILE A 8 -2.95 11.13 -11.23
CA ILE A 8 -2.22 9.90 -11.59
C ILE A 8 -2.98 9.12 -12.66
N ARG A 9 -4.30 8.93 -12.46
CA ARG A 9 -5.17 8.26 -13.43
C ARG A 9 -5.24 9.01 -14.76
N ALA A 10 -5.38 10.35 -14.73
CA ALA A 10 -5.39 11.18 -15.93
C ALA A 10 -4.06 11.11 -16.71
N ALA A 11 -2.94 10.97 -15.99
CA ALA A 11 -1.62 10.74 -16.56
C ALA A 11 -1.38 9.30 -17.06
N ARG A 12 -2.38 8.40 -16.93
CA ARG A 12 -2.29 6.98 -17.29
C ARG A 12 -1.16 6.24 -16.58
N ILE A 13 -0.81 6.67 -15.38
CA ILE A 13 0.12 5.95 -14.51
C ILE A 13 -0.65 4.81 -13.84
N GLN A 14 -0.10 3.60 -13.86
CA GLN A 14 -0.73 2.44 -13.25
C GLN A 14 -0.90 2.65 -11.75
N VAL A 15 -2.14 2.52 -11.27
CA VAL A 15 -2.44 2.51 -9.83
C VAL A 15 -2.38 1.07 -9.36
N VAL A 16 -1.55 0.82 -8.34
CA VAL A 16 -1.45 -0.45 -7.63
C VAL A 16 -1.89 -0.22 -6.18
N ILE A 17 -2.91 -0.95 -5.73
CA ILE A 17 -3.48 -0.86 -4.39
C ILE A 17 -2.96 -2.06 -3.59
N VAL A 18 -2.37 -1.76 -2.44
CA VAL A 18 -1.71 -2.72 -1.57
C VAL A 18 -2.45 -2.77 -0.23
N PRO A 19 -3.47 -3.64 -0.10
CA PRO A 19 -4.30 -3.68 1.08
C PRO A 19 -3.62 -4.41 2.24
N HIS A 20 -3.78 -3.89 3.45
CA HIS A 20 -3.53 -4.67 4.66
C HIS A 20 -4.51 -5.85 4.74
N HIS A 21 -4.06 -6.94 5.37
CA HIS A 21 -4.93 -8.06 5.71
C HIS A 21 -6.10 -7.61 6.57
N ARG A 22 -7.30 -7.98 6.11
CA ARG A 22 -8.53 -7.69 6.82
C ARG A 22 -8.82 -8.82 7.77
N TRP A 23 -8.92 -8.51 9.05
CA TRP A 23 -9.12 -9.53 10.07
C TRP A 23 -10.40 -10.33 9.81
N ARG A 24 -10.33 -11.64 9.97
CA ARG A 24 -11.45 -12.58 9.89
C ARG A 24 -11.43 -13.52 11.10
N GLU A 25 -12.60 -13.98 11.52
CA GLU A 25 -12.73 -14.96 12.60
C GLU A 25 -11.89 -16.21 12.28
N GLY A 26 -11.10 -16.67 13.25
CA GLY A 26 -10.17 -17.77 13.07
C GLY A 26 -8.77 -17.37 12.56
N ASP A 27 -8.51 -16.10 12.27
CA ASP A 27 -7.16 -15.63 12.01
C ASP A 27 -6.21 -16.00 13.16
N TYR A 28 -4.98 -16.38 12.80
CA TYR A 28 -3.94 -16.86 13.72
C TYR A 28 -4.23 -18.17 14.47
N VAL A 29 -5.42 -18.78 14.33
CA VAL A 29 -5.71 -20.09 14.94
C VAL A 29 -4.76 -21.14 14.37
N GLY A 30 -4.08 -21.89 15.26
CA GLY A 30 -3.12 -22.92 14.89
C GLY A 30 -1.73 -22.39 14.51
N TRP A 31 -1.49 -21.08 14.54
CA TRP A 31 -0.16 -20.52 14.29
C TRP A 31 0.76 -20.74 15.49
N LYS A 32 1.96 -21.29 15.24
CA LYS A 32 2.96 -21.57 16.28
C LYS A 32 3.83 -20.36 16.64
N HIS A 33 3.98 -19.42 15.71
CA HIS A 33 4.98 -18.33 15.79
C HIS A 33 4.34 -16.95 15.55
N VAL A 34 3.28 -16.64 16.29
CA VAL A 34 2.63 -15.33 16.25
C VAL A 34 3.52 -14.30 16.95
N ASN A 35 3.82 -13.18 16.29
CA ASN A 35 4.64 -12.12 16.90
C ASN A 35 3.77 -11.14 17.74
N PRO A 36 4.37 -10.33 18.63
CA PRO A 36 3.61 -9.44 19.51
C PRO A 36 2.66 -8.48 18.77
N THR A 37 3.07 -7.91 17.63
CA THR A 37 2.23 -7.02 16.83
C THR A 37 1.01 -7.76 16.29
N GLN A 38 1.18 -9.00 15.82
CA GLN A 38 0.08 -9.84 15.34
C GLN A 38 -0.89 -10.22 16.47
N VAL A 39 -0.40 -10.46 17.69
CA VAL A 39 -1.28 -10.68 18.86
C VAL A 39 -2.16 -9.46 19.11
N VAL A 40 -1.56 -8.26 19.12
CA VAL A 40 -2.31 -7.00 19.32
C VAL A 40 -3.29 -6.77 18.17
N SER A 41 -2.87 -6.96 16.92
CA SER A 41 -3.74 -6.83 15.75
C SER A 41 -4.92 -7.81 15.79
N ASN A 42 -4.71 -9.04 16.25
CA ASN A 42 -5.76 -10.04 16.42
C ASN A 42 -6.76 -9.64 17.52
N GLN A 43 -6.27 -9.20 18.68
CA GLN A 43 -7.12 -8.74 19.78
C GLN A 43 -7.94 -7.50 19.42
N ALA A 44 -7.35 -6.59 18.65
CA ALA A 44 -8.01 -5.39 18.17
C ALA A 44 -8.89 -5.62 16.94
N GLN A 45 -8.86 -6.82 16.34
CA GLN A 45 -9.52 -7.14 15.07
C GLN A 45 -9.20 -6.09 13.99
N ALA A 46 -7.92 -5.72 13.87
CA ALA A 46 -7.50 -4.61 13.01
C ALA A 46 -7.98 -4.82 11.56
N PHE A 47 -8.67 -3.81 11.01
CA PHE A 47 -9.24 -3.85 9.66
C PHE A 47 -10.24 -4.99 9.45
N ALA A 48 -11.07 -5.31 10.44
CA ALA A 48 -12.02 -6.43 10.37
C ALA A 48 -12.86 -6.42 9.08
N ALA A 49 -12.92 -7.55 8.38
CA ALA A 49 -13.66 -7.65 7.12
C ALA A 49 -15.15 -7.32 7.33
N GLY A 50 -15.71 -6.46 6.48
CA GLY A 50 -17.10 -6.01 6.59
C GLY A 50 -17.36 -4.91 7.63
N THR A 51 -16.35 -4.43 8.36
CA THR A 51 -16.47 -3.20 9.17
C THR A 51 -16.06 -1.97 8.37
N TRP A 52 -16.38 -0.78 8.87
CA TRP A 52 -15.96 0.48 8.25
C TRP A 52 -14.46 0.48 7.98
N ASP A 53 -13.65 0.13 8.97
CA ASP A 53 -12.19 0.21 8.93
C ASP A 53 -11.55 -0.93 8.13
N GLY A 54 -12.26 -2.04 7.89
CA GLY A 54 -11.81 -3.08 6.98
C GLY A 54 -12.21 -2.88 5.52
N GLU A 55 -13.17 -2.02 5.21
CA GLU A 55 -13.59 -1.78 3.83
C GLU A 55 -12.82 -0.63 3.15
N PHE A 56 -12.68 -0.71 1.84
CA PHE A 56 -12.06 0.38 1.09
C PHE A 56 -12.87 1.67 1.23
N HIS A 57 -12.19 2.77 1.51
CA HIS A 57 -12.82 4.08 1.53
C HIS A 57 -13.47 4.36 0.16
N PRO A 58 -14.77 4.72 0.07
CA PRO A 58 -15.50 4.82 -1.21
C PRO A 58 -14.85 5.76 -2.24
N GLU A 59 -14.18 6.82 -1.77
CA GLU A 59 -13.50 7.78 -2.64
C GLU A 59 -12.17 7.25 -3.22
N PHE A 60 -11.48 6.38 -2.47
CA PHE A 60 -10.10 5.96 -2.72
C PHE A 60 -9.95 4.47 -3.01
N GLY A 61 -11.07 3.73 -3.02
CA GLY A 61 -11.08 2.32 -3.34
C GLY A 61 -10.69 2.00 -4.79
N PRO A 62 -10.56 0.70 -5.09
CA PRO A 62 -10.26 0.22 -6.43
C PRO A 62 -11.28 0.70 -7.47
N ARG A 63 -10.79 0.96 -8.68
CA ARG A 63 -11.61 1.19 -9.88
C ARG A 63 -11.09 0.32 -11.02
N ASP A 64 -11.87 0.25 -12.09
CA ASP A 64 -11.49 -0.47 -13.31
C ASP A 64 -10.10 -0.04 -13.81
N GLY A 65 -9.25 -1.04 -14.06
CA GLY A 65 -7.87 -0.86 -14.50
C GLY A 65 -6.84 -0.72 -13.36
N ASP A 66 -7.27 -0.57 -12.11
CA ASP A 66 -6.35 -0.65 -10.97
C ASP A 66 -5.90 -2.11 -10.75
N VAL A 67 -4.69 -2.28 -10.22
CA VAL A 67 -4.19 -3.58 -9.77
C VAL A 67 -4.38 -3.64 -8.27
N VAL A 68 -5.14 -4.61 -7.77
CA VAL A 68 -5.27 -4.87 -6.33
C VAL A 68 -4.42 -6.10 -6.03
N VAL A 69 -3.39 -5.94 -5.20
CA VAL A 69 -2.54 -7.06 -4.79
C VAL A 69 -3.16 -7.80 -3.61
N LEU A 70 -2.64 -8.99 -3.35
CA LEU A 70 -3.01 -9.79 -2.19
C LEU A 70 -2.74 -9.04 -0.88
N GLU A 71 -3.64 -9.27 0.07
CA GLU A 71 -3.62 -8.72 1.42
C GLU A 71 -2.30 -9.05 2.15
N HIS A 72 -1.65 -8.05 2.77
CA HIS A 72 -0.42 -8.25 3.54
C HIS A 72 -0.64 -8.20 5.06
N TRP A 73 0.01 -9.11 5.78
CA TRP A 73 -0.19 -9.32 7.22
C TRP A 73 0.57 -8.34 8.13
N ALA A 74 1.55 -7.61 7.59
CA ALA A 74 2.45 -6.76 8.36
C ALA A 74 2.75 -5.46 7.60
N GLN A 75 3.98 -4.95 7.66
CA GLN A 75 4.34 -3.65 7.07
C GLN A 75 4.76 -3.74 5.60
N SER A 76 5.06 -4.95 5.10
CA SER A 76 5.56 -5.15 3.74
C SER A 76 4.44 -5.56 2.80
N GLY A 77 4.19 -4.71 1.81
CA GLY A 77 3.32 -5.02 0.67
C GLY A 77 3.86 -6.09 -0.28
N PHE A 78 5.12 -6.49 -0.14
CA PHE A 78 5.78 -7.53 -0.95
C PHE A 78 5.79 -8.90 -0.26
N ALA A 79 5.94 -8.93 1.07
CA ALA A 79 6.11 -10.17 1.79
C ALA A 79 4.80 -10.99 1.76
N ASN A 80 4.88 -12.17 1.12
CA ASN A 80 3.76 -13.11 0.99
C ASN A 80 2.55 -12.55 0.21
N THR A 81 2.79 -11.63 -0.73
CA THR A 81 1.78 -11.13 -1.67
C THR A 81 2.17 -11.44 -3.11
N ASP A 82 1.34 -11.03 -4.07
CA ASP A 82 1.64 -11.09 -5.51
C ASP A 82 2.18 -9.76 -6.07
N LEU A 83 2.53 -8.78 -5.23
CA LEU A 83 2.97 -7.44 -5.69
C LEU A 83 4.16 -7.52 -6.64
N ASP A 84 5.20 -8.28 -6.29
CA ASP A 84 6.39 -8.43 -7.15
C ASP A 84 6.03 -9.04 -8.51
N ALA A 85 5.18 -10.06 -8.52
CA ALA A 85 4.72 -10.69 -9.76
C ALA A 85 3.90 -9.71 -10.61
N GLN A 86 2.99 -8.95 -10.00
CA GLN A 86 2.18 -7.96 -10.70
C GLN A 86 3.03 -6.84 -11.34
N LEU A 87 4.05 -6.36 -10.62
CA LEU A 87 4.97 -5.34 -11.12
C LEU A 87 5.82 -5.90 -12.27
N THR A 88 6.41 -7.08 -12.07
CA THR A 88 7.25 -7.76 -13.05
C THR A 88 6.50 -8.04 -14.35
N GLN A 89 5.32 -8.65 -14.28
CA GLN A 89 4.55 -9.01 -15.47
C GLN A 89 4.03 -7.79 -16.26
N ARG A 90 4.02 -6.61 -15.64
CA ARG A 90 3.61 -5.34 -16.26
C ARG A 90 4.80 -4.46 -16.67
N GLY A 91 6.04 -4.92 -16.45
CA GLY A 91 7.24 -4.14 -16.74
C GLY A 91 7.35 -2.85 -15.93
N ILE A 92 6.84 -2.84 -14.69
CA ILE A 92 6.89 -1.65 -13.83
C ILE A 92 8.22 -1.64 -13.07
N GLU A 93 9.11 -0.75 -13.48
CA GLU A 93 10.46 -0.61 -12.88
C GLU A 93 10.57 0.52 -11.85
N LYS A 94 9.62 1.47 -11.87
CA LYS A 94 9.61 2.64 -10.99
C LYS A 94 8.30 2.71 -10.23
N ILE A 95 8.40 2.81 -8.91
CA ILE A 95 7.25 2.87 -8.01
C ILE A 95 7.30 4.20 -7.25
N TYR A 96 6.15 4.86 -7.18
CA TYR A 96 5.94 6.04 -6.36
C TYR A 96 5.00 5.65 -5.22
N LEU A 97 5.50 5.62 -3.99
CA LEU A 97 4.69 5.27 -2.84
C LEU A 97 3.75 6.44 -2.48
N LEU A 98 2.45 6.19 -2.54
CA LEU A 98 1.43 7.05 -1.98
C LEU A 98 0.81 6.34 -0.79
N ALA A 99 0.98 6.91 0.40
CA ALA A 99 0.33 6.45 1.60
C ALA A 99 -0.20 7.64 2.40
N GLU A 100 -1.32 7.44 3.09
CA GLU A 100 -1.72 8.29 4.21
C GLU A 100 -1.25 7.58 5.48
N LEU A 101 -0.29 8.19 6.17
CA LEU A 101 0.32 7.65 7.38
C LEU A 101 -0.29 8.37 8.58
N THR A 102 -0.95 7.63 9.47
CA THR A 102 -1.26 8.15 10.81
C THR A 102 -0.02 8.01 11.68
N VAL A 103 0.76 9.09 11.76
CA VAL A 103 1.95 9.18 12.60
C VAL A 103 1.61 9.68 13.99
N TRP A 104 2.21 9.07 15.02
CA TRP A 104 2.18 9.63 16.37
C TRP A 104 2.82 11.02 16.38
N PRO A 105 2.30 11.99 17.14
CA PRO A 105 2.78 13.38 17.11
C PRO A 105 4.30 13.52 17.29
N GLY A 106 4.92 12.68 18.12
CA GLY A 106 6.37 12.69 18.38
C GLY A 106 7.25 12.28 17.20
N PHE A 107 6.70 11.66 16.15
CA PHE A 107 7.44 11.17 14.99
C PHE A 107 7.14 11.94 13.70
N VAL A 108 6.28 12.97 13.77
CA VAL A 108 5.80 13.70 12.57
C VAL A 108 6.94 14.37 11.81
N GLU A 109 7.87 15.03 12.49
CA GLU A 109 8.97 15.75 11.82
C GLU A 109 10.00 14.82 11.18
N GLU A 110 10.27 13.67 11.81
CA GLU A 110 11.14 12.62 11.26
C GLU A 110 10.54 12.03 9.98
N VAL A 111 9.25 11.65 10.02
CA VAL A 111 8.55 11.12 8.83
C VAL A 111 8.45 12.16 7.72
N LYS A 112 8.21 13.44 8.05
CA LYS A 112 8.25 14.53 7.05
C LYS A 112 9.62 14.67 6.41
N ALA A 113 10.71 14.57 7.17
CA ALA A 113 12.07 14.68 6.64
C ALA A 113 12.38 13.52 5.68
N ILE A 114 12.08 12.28 6.08
CA ILE A 114 12.27 11.07 5.25
C ILE A 114 11.45 11.17 3.96
N LEU A 115 10.17 11.55 4.06
CA LEU A 115 9.32 11.69 2.89
C LEU A 115 9.83 12.79 1.97
N LYS A 116 10.28 13.94 2.48
CA LYS A 116 10.81 15.04 1.67
C LYS A 116 12.09 14.64 0.92
N GLU A 117 13.00 13.94 1.58
CA GLU A 117 14.22 13.42 0.96
C GLU A 117 13.92 12.34 -0.08
N ALA A 118 12.92 11.49 0.14
CA ALA A 118 12.53 10.46 -0.82
C ALA A 118 11.72 11.02 -2.01
N LEU A 119 10.84 12.02 -1.80
CA LEU A 119 9.94 12.53 -2.83
C LEU A 119 10.66 13.45 -3.84
N ILE A 120 11.60 14.29 -3.37
CA ILE A 120 12.28 15.29 -4.22
C ILE A 120 13.10 14.65 -5.36
N PRO A 121 13.92 13.60 -5.14
CA PRO A 121 14.64 12.91 -6.20
C PRO A 121 13.68 12.26 -7.19
N THR A 122 12.64 11.62 -6.69
CA THR A 122 11.70 10.84 -7.52
C THR A 122 10.86 11.72 -8.46
N LEU A 123 10.60 12.98 -8.09
CA LEU A 123 9.91 13.97 -8.92
C LEU A 123 10.82 14.71 -9.93
N ARG A 124 12.15 14.58 -9.83
CA ARG A 124 13.13 15.28 -10.69
C ARG A 124 13.54 14.49 -11.94
N GLU A 125 13.16 13.22 -12.06
CA GLU A 125 13.41 12.44 -13.26
C GLU A 125 12.18 12.46 -14.18
N PRO A 126 12.15 13.30 -15.24
CA PRO A 126 11.21 13.05 -16.32
C PRO A 126 11.56 11.69 -16.93
N GLY A 127 10.58 10.78 -16.94
CA GLY A 127 10.76 9.43 -17.48
C GLY A 127 11.35 9.49 -18.89
N ARG A 128 12.56 8.95 -19.07
CA ARG A 128 13.04 8.56 -20.38
C ARG A 128 12.06 7.48 -20.88
N PRO A 129 11.41 7.64 -22.04
CA PRO A 129 10.51 6.61 -22.54
C PRO A 129 11.29 5.30 -22.77
N PRO A 130 10.65 4.14 -22.59
CA PRO A 130 11.30 2.86 -22.82
C PRO A 130 11.81 2.81 -24.26
N VAL A 131 13.11 2.53 -24.43
CA VAL A 131 13.69 2.24 -25.73
C VAL A 131 13.26 0.82 -26.08
N CYS A 132 12.35 0.68 -27.04
CA CYS A 132 12.05 -0.61 -27.64
C CYS A 132 13.36 -1.23 -28.16
N ARG A 133 13.69 -2.43 -27.70
CA ARG A 133 14.64 -3.33 -28.34
C ARG A 133 13.87 -4.46 -29.00
#